data_AF-A0AA37B096-F1
#
_entry.id   AF-A0AA37B096-F1
#
_cell.length_a   1.000
_cell.length_b   1.000
_cell.length_c   1.000
_cell.angle_alpha   90.00
_cell.angle_beta   90.00
_cell.angle_gamma   90.00
#
_symmetry.space_group_name_H-M   'P 1'
#
loop_
_entity.id
_entity.type
_entity.pdbx_description
1 polymer ?
#
loop_
_entity_poly.entity_id
_entity_poly.type
_entity_poly.pdbx_seq_one_letter_code
_entity_poly.pdbx_strand_id
1 'polypeptide(L)'
;MVAQQRSLLNADAFAATIAQVRQQLSQQQIDIFINVRSDVFLLNTQDAIEQAKQRIALYTAAGANGIFLHCLEKAEDIQAICEFSELPINVMCMPQLADFTQLQAWGVKRISMGNFLFENMQQHLKTQLNCITLQQSFAGLF
;
A
#
# COMPACT_ATOMS: atom_id res chain seq x y z
N MET A 1 13.63 -11.14 -11.55
CA MET A 1 14.25 -10.48 -10.38
C MET A 1 14.79 -9.15 -10.85
N VAL A 2 14.20 -8.02 -10.44
CA VAL A 2 14.78 -6.70 -10.73
C VAL A 2 16.03 -6.58 -9.85
N ALA A 3 17.21 -6.68 -10.46
CA ALA A 3 18.51 -6.76 -9.79
C ALA A 3 19.01 -5.41 -9.25
N GLN A 4 18.12 -4.45 -9.00
CA GLN A 4 18.47 -3.15 -8.45
C GLN A 4 18.05 -3.05 -6.99
N GLN A 5 18.96 -2.52 -6.17
CA GLN A 5 18.69 -2.19 -4.77
C GLN A 5 17.60 -1.12 -4.73
N ARG A 6 16.48 -1.43 -4.08
CA ARG A 6 15.39 -0.47 -3.89
C ARG A 6 15.83 0.62 -2.93
N SER A 7 15.54 1.86 -3.27
CA SER A 7 15.81 3.05 -2.44
C SER A 7 14.68 4.05 -2.58
N LEU A 8 14.51 4.90 -1.56
CA LEU A 8 13.59 6.01 -1.65
C LEU A 8 14.18 7.10 -2.53
N LEU A 9 13.37 7.61 -3.46
CA LEU A 9 13.73 8.79 -4.23
C LEU A 9 13.46 10.07 -3.43
N ASN A 10 14.04 11.17 -3.91
CA ASN A 10 13.84 12.51 -3.35
C ASN A 10 12.34 12.87 -3.33
N ALA A 11 11.85 13.31 -2.18
CA ALA A 11 10.43 13.56 -1.96
C ALA A 11 9.93 14.79 -2.74
N ASP A 12 10.71 15.87 -2.80
CA ASP A 12 10.35 17.10 -3.52
C ASP A 12 10.23 16.87 -5.02
N ALA A 13 11.17 16.10 -5.61
CA ALA A 13 11.12 15.72 -7.01
C ALA A 13 9.86 14.90 -7.33
N PHE A 14 9.46 13.98 -6.45
CA PHE A 14 8.24 13.21 -6.64
C PHE A 14 6.97 14.06 -6.41
N ALA A 15 6.99 14.99 -5.46
CA ALA A 15 5.92 15.97 -5.28
C ALA A 15 5.72 16.84 -6.54
N ALA A 16 6.81 17.26 -7.20
CA ALA A 16 6.74 17.97 -8.47
C ALA A 16 6.06 17.12 -9.57
N THR A 17 6.37 15.82 -9.63
CA THR A 17 5.68 14.87 -10.54
C THR A 17 4.19 14.78 -10.25
N ILE A 18 3.79 14.67 -8.98
CA ILE A 18 2.38 14.62 -8.57
C ILE A 18 1.66 15.90 -9.00
N ALA A 19 2.26 17.07 -8.75
CA ALA A 19 1.70 18.36 -9.12
C ALA A 19 1.52 18.49 -10.64
N GLN A 20 2.49 18.03 -11.43
CA GLN A 20 2.40 18.00 -12.88
C GLN A 20 1.25 17.11 -13.37
N VAL A 21 1.12 15.90 -12.79
CA VAL A 21 0.01 14.99 -13.11
C VAL A 21 -1.34 15.64 -12.77
N ARG A 22 -1.46 16.23 -11.57
CA ARG A 22 -2.68 16.92 -11.13
C ARG A 22 -3.02 18.08 -12.08
N GLN A 23 -2.04 18.88 -12.48
CA GLN A 23 -2.23 20.00 -13.40
C GLN A 23 -2.77 19.52 -14.75
N GLN A 24 -2.19 18.46 -15.32
CA GLN A 24 -2.62 17.90 -16.61
C GLN A 24 -4.06 17.36 -16.53
N LEU A 25 -4.40 16.64 -15.45
CA LEU A 25 -5.76 16.14 -15.21
C LEU A 25 -6.77 17.29 -15.12
N SER A 26 -6.43 18.35 -14.37
CA SER A 26 -7.29 19.53 -14.26
C SER A 26 -7.49 20.25 -15.59
N GLN A 27 -6.43 20.39 -16.40
CA GLN A 27 -6.52 21.00 -17.74
C GLN A 27 -7.43 20.21 -18.68
N GLN A 28 -7.44 18.89 -18.54
CA GLN A 28 -8.30 18.00 -19.32
C GLN A 28 -9.68 17.78 -18.68
N GLN A 29 -9.96 18.43 -17.55
CA GLN A 29 -11.20 18.28 -16.77
C GLN A 29 -11.49 16.82 -16.39
N ILE A 30 -10.45 16.04 -16.13
CA ILE A 30 -10.56 14.64 -15.72
C ILE A 30 -10.52 14.56 -14.20
N ASP A 31 -11.63 14.14 -13.61
CA ASP A 31 -11.73 13.90 -12.17
C ASP A 31 -11.29 12.47 -11.83
N ILE A 32 -10.11 12.32 -11.22
CA ILE A 32 -9.59 11.04 -10.74
C ILE A 32 -9.03 11.19 -9.33
N PHE A 33 -9.16 10.12 -8.56
CA PHE A 33 -8.53 9.98 -7.25
C PHE A 33 -7.05 9.59 -7.37
N ILE A 34 -6.15 10.49 -6.97
CA ILE A 34 -4.69 10.23 -6.93
C ILE A 34 -4.31 9.68 -5.55
N ASN A 35 -4.11 8.36 -5.47
CA ASN A 35 -3.62 7.69 -4.26
C ASN A 35 -2.09 7.51 -4.33
N VAL A 36 -1.35 8.28 -3.56
CA VAL A 36 0.12 8.33 -3.66
C VAL A 36 0.75 7.30 -2.72
N ARG A 37 1.53 6.38 -3.28
CA ARG A 37 2.25 5.35 -2.53
C ARG A 37 3.60 5.86 -2.02
N SER A 38 3.94 5.52 -0.78
CA SER A 38 5.27 5.68 -0.20
C SER A 38 5.72 4.36 0.45
N ASP A 39 7.00 4.05 0.27
CA ASP A 39 7.63 2.77 0.66
C ASP A 39 8.57 2.93 1.88
N VAL A 40 8.42 4.00 2.66
CA VAL A 40 9.24 4.26 3.87
C VAL A 40 9.21 3.08 4.86
N PHE A 41 8.03 2.49 5.10
CA PHE A 41 7.89 1.32 5.97
C PHE A 41 8.38 0.03 5.28
N LEU A 42 8.09 -0.16 4.00
CA LEU A 42 8.59 -1.29 3.21
C LEU A 42 10.12 -1.41 3.23
N LEU A 43 10.80 -0.27 3.08
CA LEU A 43 12.26 -0.22 3.03
C LEU A 43 12.90 -0.15 4.43
N ASN A 44 12.08 -0.23 5.49
CA ASN A 44 12.50 -0.17 6.89
C ASN A 44 13.50 0.97 7.14
N THR A 45 13.19 2.16 6.64
CA THR A 45 14.07 3.31 6.78
C THR A 45 14.15 3.76 8.24
N GLN A 46 15.31 4.28 8.64
CA GLN A 46 15.42 4.97 9.92
C GLN A 46 14.41 6.12 10.00
N ASP A 47 13.75 6.28 11.14
CA ASP A 47 12.74 7.33 11.37
C ASP A 47 11.57 7.30 10.36
N ALA A 48 11.13 6.10 9.96
CA ALA A 48 10.09 5.89 8.94
C ALA A 48 8.83 6.73 9.16
N ILE A 49 8.41 6.95 10.41
CA ILE A 49 7.23 7.77 10.74
C ILE A 49 7.43 9.25 10.38
N GLU A 50 8.58 9.85 10.73
CA GLU A 50 8.85 11.25 10.44
C GLU A 50 9.05 11.47 8.94
N GLN A 51 9.73 10.53 8.27
CA GLN A 51 9.82 10.54 6.81
C GLN A 51 8.44 10.38 6.14
N ALA A 52 7.56 9.55 6.68
CA ALA A 52 6.19 9.40 6.19
C ALA A 52 5.43 10.73 6.32
N LYS A 53 5.46 11.38 7.49
CA LYS A 53 4.81 12.68 7.73
C LYS A 53 5.33 13.77 6.79
N GLN A 54 6.65 13.88 6.62
CA GLN A 54 7.25 14.84 5.68
C GLN A 54 6.76 14.61 4.25
N ARG A 55 6.74 13.34 3.80
CA ARG A 55 6.27 12.98 2.46
C ARG A 55 4.77 13.22 2.30
N ILE A 56 3.95 12.90 3.30
CA ILE A 56 2.52 13.18 3.32
C ILE A 56 2.28 14.67 3.10
N ALA A 57 2.94 15.54 3.88
CA ALA A 57 2.77 16.99 3.74
C ALA A 57 3.11 17.49 2.32
N LEU A 58 4.24 17.05 1.77
CA LEU A 58 4.65 17.39 0.40
C LEU A 58 3.64 16.89 -0.65
N TYR A 59 3.16 15.66 -0.51
CA TYR A 59 2.27 15.06 -1.50
C TYR A 59 0.84 15.61 -1.39
N THR A 60 0.38 15.96 -0.20
CA THR A 60 -0.87 16.70 0.02
C THR A 60 -0.81 18.06 -0.69
N ALA A 61 0.27 18.82 -0.48
CA ALA A 61 0.46 20.11 -1.15
C ALA A 61 0.57 19.98 -2.68
N ALA A 62 1.13 18.88 -3.18
CA ALA A 62 1.18 18.57 -4.61
C ALA A 62 -0.17 18.14 -5.20
N GLY A 63 -1.20 17.97 -4.38
CA GLY A 63 -2.55 17.62 -4.81
C GLY A 63 -2.84 16.13 -4.83
N ALA A 64 -2.23 15.32 -3.96
CA ALA A 64 -2.71 13.96 -3.69
C ALA A 64 -4.13 13.97 -3.11
N ASN A 65 -4.91 12.91 -3.34
CA ASN A 65 -6.21 12.72 -2.66
C ASN A 65 -6.16 11.70 -1.53
N GLY A 66 -5.16 10.82 -1.54
CA GLY A 66 -4.98 9.78 -0.53
C GLY A 66 -3.53 9.35 -0.49
N ILE A 67 -3.16 8.74 0.63
CA ILE A 67 -1.80 8.25 0.85
C ILE A 67 -1.85 6.75 1.10
N PHE A 68 -0.97 6.01 0.45
CA PHE A 68 -0.76 4.59 0.67
C PHE A 68 0.63 4.34 1.26
N LEU A 69 0.67 3.81 2.49
CA LEU A 69 1.90 3.41 3.15
C LEU A 69 2.03 1.88 3.13
N HIS A 70 2.94 1.40 2.30
CA HIS A 70 3.16 -0.04 2.12
C HIS A 70 3.91 -0.62 3.32
N CYS A 71 3.44 -1.75 3.86
CA CYS A 71 3.96 -2.40 5.08
C CYS A 71 3.81 -1.59 6.39
N LEU A 72 2.86 -0.64 6.45
CA LEU A 72 2.46 -0.01 7.71
C LEU A 72 1.48 -0.93 8.47
N GLU A 73 1.92 -1.49 9.60
CA GLU A 73 1.13 -2.47 10.38
C GLU A 73 0.97 -2.15 11.86
N LYS A 74 1.93 -1.43 12.47
CA LYS A 74 1.93 -1.17 13.91
C LYS A 74 0.82 -0.19 14.28
N ALA A 75 0.08 -0.50 15.36
CA ALA A 75 -1.02 0.31 15.85
C ALA A 75 -0.60 1.77 16.12
N GLU A 76 0.50 1.95 16.85
CA GLU A 76 1.05 3.28 17.21
C GLU A 76 1.38 4.12 15.97
N ASP A 77 2.02 3.52 14.96
CA ASP A 77 2.38 4.21 13.72
C ASP A 77 1.13 4.54 12.88
N ILE A 78 0.17 3.60 12.78
CA ILE A 78 -1.08 3.82 12.03
C ILE A 78 -1.87 4.97 12.64
N GLN A 79 -2.05 4.97 13.97
CA GLN A 79 -2.77 6.00 14.68
C GLN A 79 -2.10 7.36 14.50
N ALA A 80 -0.78 7.44 14.72
CA ALA A 80 -0.04 8.69 14.58
C ALA A 80 -0.09 9.25 13.16
N ILE A 81 -0.06 8.40 12.13
CA ILE A 81 -0.19 8.84 10.74
C ILE A 81 -1.61 9.27 10.40
N CYS A 82 -2.62 8.54 10.85
CA CYS A 82 -4.02 8.90 10.60
C CYS A 82 -4.43 10.18 11.34
N GLU A 83 -3.87 10.45 12.52
CA GLU A 83 -4.06 11.70 13.26
C GLU A 83 -3.36 12.88 12.56
N PHE A 84 -2.16 12.66 12.02
CA PHE A 84 -1.39 13.70 11.34
C PHE A 84 -1.94 14.05 9.95
N SER A 85 -2.42 13.06 9.19
CA SER A 85 -2.78 13.23 7.77
C SER A 85 -4.18 13.80 7.60
N GLU A 86 -4.30 14.91 6.87
CA GLU A 86 -5.59 15.43 6.38
C GLU A 86 -6.20 14.55 5.27
N LEU A 87 -5.38 13.74 4.61
CA LEU A 87 -5.81 12.85 3.53
C LEU A 87 -6.16 11.45 4.05
N PRO A 88 -7.12 10.74 3.43
CA PRO A 88 -7.44 9.36 3.74
C PRO A 88 -6.22 8.44 3.59
N ILE A 89 -5.93 7.69 4.65
CA ILE A 89 -4.85 6.70 4.67
C ILE A 89 -5.35 5.36 4.13
N ASN A 90 -4.58 4.83 3.18
CA ASN A 90 -4.67 3.48 2.66
C ASN A 90 -3.58 2.61 3.27
N VAL A 91 -3.97 1.45 3.78
CA VAL A 91 -3.05 0.36 4.17
C VAL A 91 -3.32 -0.85 3.29
N MET A 92 -2.51 -1.88 3.43
CA MET A 92 -2.78 -3.15 2.76
C MET A 92 -2.65 -4.32 3.69
N CYS A 93 -3.35 -5.41 3.35
CA CYS A 93 -3.22 -6.72 3.97
C CYS A 93 -1.74 -7.05 4.13
N MET A 94 -1.39 -7.35 5.36
CA MET A 94 -0.08 -7.80 5.77
C MET A 94 -0.27 -8.76 6.97
N PRO A 95 0.69 -9.65 7.26
CA PRO A 95 0.45 -10.73 8.22
C PRO A 95 0.25 -10.27 9.67
N GLN A 96 0.70 -9.07 10.04
CA GLN A 96 0.52 -8.46 11.37
C GLN A 96 -0.47 -7.30 11.36
N LEU A 97 -1.14 -7.00 10.24
CA LEU A 97 -2.13 -5.94 10.17
C LEU A 97 -3.35 -6.26 11.05
N ALA A 98 -3.81 -5.25 11.78
CA ALA A 98 -5.03 -5.31 12.57
C ALA A 98 -6.30 -5.61 11.75
N ASP A 99 -7.36 -6.04 12.43
CA ASP A 99 -8.65 -6.27 11.78
C ASP A 99 -9.32 -4.96 11.32
N PHE A 100 -10.37 -5.07 10.49
CA PHE A 100 -11.04 -3.91 9.90
C PHE A 100 -11.70 -3.00 10.94
N THR A 101 -12.17 -3.56 12.06
CA THR A 101 -12.80 -2.79 13.14
C THR A 101 -11.75 -1.89 13.82
N GLN A 102 -10.59 -2.45 14.14
CA GLN A 102 -9.47 -1.72 14.73
C GLN A 102 -8.92 -0.67 13.77
N LEU A 103 -8.68 -1.03 12.50
CA LEU A 103 -8.18 -0.09 11.48
C LEU A 103 -9.14 1.09 11.28
N GLN A 104 -10.45 0.83 11.23
CA GLN A 104 -11.46 1.88 11.15
C GLN A 104 -11.42 2.79 12.38
N ALA A 105 -11.30 2.22 13.58
CA ALA A 105 -11.20 2.98 14.82
C ALA A 105 -9.93 3.86 14.88
N TRP A 106 -8.84 3.42 14.26
CA TRP A 106 -7.60 4.20 14.14
C TRP A 106 -7.62 5.24 13.03
N GLY A 107 -8.70 5.29 12.22
CA GLY A 107 -8.89 6.32 11.21
C GLY A 107 -8.51 5.92 9.78
N VAL A 108 -8.10 4.67 9.55
CA VAL A 108 -7.83 4.16 8.19
C VAL A 108 -9.09 4.26 7.34
N LYS A 109 -8.95 4.72 6.09
CA LYS A 109 -10.09 4.96 5.17
C LYS A 109 -10.11 4.01 3.98
N ARG A 110 -9.00 3.33 3.69
CA ARG A 110 -8.91 2.36 2.59
C ARG A 110 -8.01 1.19 2.98
N ILE A 111 -8.44 -0.01 2.60
CA ILE A 111 -7.69 -1.25 2.83
C ILE A 111 -7.60 -1.97 1.48
N SER A 112 -6.41 -2.45 1.14
CA SER A 112 -6.13 -3.16 -0.10
C SER A 112 -5.49 -4.53 0.19
N MET A 113 -5.46 -5.45 -0.78
CA MET A 113 -4.92 -6.80 -0.57
C MET A 113 -3.61 -7.07 -1.32
N GLY A 114 -3.15 -6.12 -2.14
CA GLY A 114 -2.00 -6.34 -3.02
C GLY A 114 -2.14 -7.63 -3.84
N ASN A 115 -1.08 -8.43 -3.87
CA ASN A 115 -1.02 -9.74 -4.51
C ASN A 115 -1.44 -10.90 -3.58
N PHE A 116 -1.65 -10.67 -2.28
CA PHE A 116 -1.77 -11.76 -1.30
C PHE A 116 -2.92 -12.72 -1.58
N LEU A 117 -4.11 -12.23 -1.92
CA LEU A 117 -5.24 -13.09 -2.23
C LEU A 117 -5.00 -13.92 -3.50
N PHE A 118 -4.37 -13.31 -4.51
CA PHE A 118 -4.02 -14.00 -5.74
C PHE A 118 -2.98 -15.10 -5.48
N GLU A 119 -1.94 -14.81 -4.70
CA GLU A 119 -0.94 -15.81 -4.31
C GLU A 119 -1.54 -16.94 -3.47
N ASN A 120 -2.47 -16.64 -2.58
CA ASN A 120 -3.19 -17.65 -1.80
C ASN A 120 -3.98 -18.59 -2.72
N MET A 121 -4.73 -18.05 -3.69
CA MET A 121 -5.46 -18.83 -4.69
C MET A 121 -4.49 -19.72 -5.51
N GLN A 122 -3.38 -19.16 -5.98
CA GLN A 122 -2.37 -19.90 -6.75
C GLN A 122 -1.74 -21.03 -5.93
N GLN A 123 -1.48 -20.79 -4.65
CA GLN A 123 -0.94 -21.80 -3.75
C GLN A 123 -1.94 -22.92 -3.47
N HIS A 124 -3.23 -22.59 -3.30
CA HIS A 124 -4.28 -23.59 -3.16
C HIS A 124 -4.39 -24.47 -4.40
N LEU A 125 -4.43 -23.86 -5.59
CA LEU A 125 -4.45 -24.58 -6.87
C LEU A 125 -3.21 -25.50 -7.00
N LYS A 126 -2.02 -24.99 -6.69
CA LYS A 126 -0.78 -25.77 -6.72
C LYS A 126 -0.85 -26.98 -5.80
N THR A 127 -1.37 -26.83 -4.59
CA THR A 127 -1.55 -27.95 -3.64
C THR A 127 -2.48 -29.01 -4.21
N GLN A 128 -3.62 -28.61 -4.79
CA GLN A 128 -4.57 -29.54 -5.40
C GLN A 128 -3.97 -30.32 -6.58
N LEU A 129 -3.27 -29.62 -7.48
CA LEU A 129 -2.58 -30.25 -8.61
C LEU A 129 -1.47 -31.23 -8.16
N ASN A 130 -0.75 -30.89 -7.09
CA ASN A 130 0.24 -31.78 -6.50
C ASN A 130 -0.41 -33.05 -5.92
N CYS A 131 -1.55 -32.92 -5.22
CA CYS A 131 -2.29 -34.07 -4.72
C CYS A 131 -2.73 -35.02 -5.84
N ILE A 132 -3.28 -34.48 -6.94
CA ILE A 132 -3.68 -35.26 -8.12
C ILE A 132 -2.49 -36.03 -8.69
N THR A 133 -1.35 -35.34 -8.83
CA THR A 133 -0.13 -35.93 -9.37
C THR A 133 0.43 -37.02 -8.44
N LEU A 134 0.46 -36.81 -7.14
CA LEU A 134 0.97 -37.80 -6.18
C LEU A 134 0.08 -39.03 -6.06
N GLN A 135 -1.24 -38.84 -6.11
CA GLN A 135 -2.21 -39.93 -5.99
C GLN A 135 -2.47 -40.65 -7.32
N GLN A 136 -2.04 -40.07 -8.45
CA GLN A 136 -2.42 -40.52 -9.80
C GLN A 136 -3.95 -40.63 -9.95
N SER A 137 -4.69 -39.73 -9.29
CA SER A 137 -6.15 -39.79 -9.17
C SER A 137 -6.74 -38.40 -8.94
N PHE A 138 -7.95 -38.18 -9.44
CA PHE A 138 -8.73 -36.97 -9.15
C PHE A 138 -9.49 -37.03 -7.83
N ALA A 139 -9.37 -38.13 -7.05
CA ALA A 139 -10.08 -38.29 -5.78
C ALA A 139 -9.79 -37.14 -4.79
N GLY A 140 -8.55 -36.67 -4.70
CA GLY A 140 -8.19 -35.56 -3.79
C GLY A 140 -8.73 -34.18 -4.19
N LEU A 141 -9.44 -34.06 -5.31
CA LEU A 141 -10.13 -32.83 -5.72
C LEU A 141 -11.47 -32.63 -5.01
N PHE A 142 -12.08 -33.71 -4.51
CA PHE A 142 -13.37 -33.76 -3.83
C PHE A 142 -13.21 -34.21 -2.37
#